data_AF-A0A950TNK6-F1
#
_entry.id   AF-A0A950TNK6-F1
#
_cell.length_a   1.000
_cell.length_b   1.000
_cell.length_c   1.000
_cell.angle_alpha   90.00
_cell.angle_beta   90.00
_cell.angle_gamma   90.00
#
_symmetry.space_group_name_H-M   'P 1'
#
loop_
_entity.id
_entity.type
_entity.pdbx_description
1 polymer ?
#
loop_
_entity_poly.entity_id
_entity_poly.type
_entity_poly.pdbx_seq_one_letter_code
_entity_poly.pdbx_strand_id
1 'polypeptide(L)' 'MKQAANLHDLELPTLLPGIKVNTSPTNYHPIRQMQLAKFDGTHWVLFGDVITGAGN' A
#
# COMPACT_ATOMS: atom_id res chain seq x y z
N MET A 1 6.63 12.18 13.84
CA MET A 1 6.84 10.80 13.36
C MET A 1 6.94 9.73 14.46
N LYS A 2 7.11 10.01 15.77
CA LYS A 2 7.29 8.97 16.82
C LYS A 2 6.20 7.89 16.88
N GLN A 3 4.93 8.25 16.71
CA GLN A 3 3.81 7.30 16.78
C GLN A 3 3.59 6.55 15.45
N ALA A 4 3.91 7.18 14.33
CA ALA A 4 3.74 6.63 12.98
C ALA A 4 4.99 5.89 12.47
N ALA A 5 5.97 5.61 13.34
CA ALA A 5 7.24 4.94 13.00
C ALA A 5 7.28 3.46 13.39
N ASN A 6 6.18 2.90 13.91
CA ASN A 6 6.07 1.49 14.30
C ASN A 6 4.74 0.89 13.83
N LEU A 7 4.27 1.26 12.63
CA LEU A 7 3.06 0.68 12.07
C LEU A 7 3.44 -0.66 11.42
N HIS A 8 2.76 -1.72 11.82
CA HIS A 8 2.96 -3.06 11.29
C HIS A 8 1.62 -3.60 10.83
N ASP A 9 1.55 -4.00 9.55
CA ASP A 9 0.38 -4.64 8.95
C ASP A 9 -0.94 -3.88 9.16
N LEU A 10 -0.90 -2.55 9.24
CA LEU A 10 -2.11 -1.75 9.47
C LEU A 10 -2.95 -1.71 8.21
N GLU A 11 -4.14 -2.29 8.27
CA GLU A 11 -5.17 -2.21 7.22
C GLU A 11 -6.12 -1.05 7.54
N LEU A 12 -6.31 -0.15 6.57
CA LEU A 12 -7.21 0.99 6.70
C LEU A 12 -8.37 0.84 5.70
N PRO A 13 -9.61 1.20 6.07
CA PRO A 13 -10.79 1.03 5.19
C PRO A 13 -10.73 1.82 3.89
N THR A 14 -9.87 2.84 3.81
CA THR A 14 -9.66 3.67 2.62
C THR A 14 -8.60 3.12 1.67
N LEU A 15 -7.87 2.07 2.08
CA LEU A 15 -6.88 1.42 1.24
C LEU A 15 -7.54 0.35 0.38
N LEU A 16 -6.91 0.07 -0.76
CA LEU A 16 -7.33 -1.06 -1.57
C LEU A 16 -7.16 -2.36 -0.79
N PRO A 17 -8.08 -3.33 -0.93
CA PRO A 17 -7.97 -4.62 -0.25
C PRO A 17 -6.60 -5.27 -0.51
N GLY A 18 -5.88 -5.63 0.57
CA GLY A 18 -4.54 -6.24 0.50
C GLY A 18 -3.37 -5.26 0.56
N ILE A 19 -3.61 -3.94 0.58
CA ILE A 19 -2.57 -2.94 0.88
C ILE A 19 -2.49 -2.72 2.39
N LYS A 20 -1.30 -2.94 2.94
CA LYS A 20 -0.96 -2.76 4.34
C LYS A 20 0.00 -1.61 4.53
N VAL A 21 -0.22 -0.86 5.61
CA VAL A 21 0.68 0.20 6.02
C VAL A 21 1.77 -0.35 6.93
N ASN A 22 3.02 -0.15 6.53
CA ASN A 22 4.19 -0.55 7.28
C ASN A 22 5.17 0.61 7.39
N THR A 23 5.58 0.96 8.60
CA THR A 23 6.60 1.98 8.86
C THR A 23 7.56 1.51 9.93
N SER A 24 8.83 1.89 9.79
CA SER A 24 9.85 1.65 10.80
C SER A 24 10.59 2.96 11.12
N PRO A 25 11.36 3.02 12.22
CA PRO A 25 12.21 4.17 12.50
C PRO A 25 13.29 4.41 11.43
N THR A 26 13.59 3.41 10.60
CA THR A 26 14.55 3.47 9.50
C THR A 26 13.88 3.64 8.13
N ASN A 27 12.56 3.47 8.04
CA ASN A 27 11.79 3.56 6.79
C ASN A 27 10.41 4.20 7.02
N TYR A 28 10.30 5.46 6.61
CA TYR A 28 9.10 6.28 6.79
C TYR A 28 8.13 6.25 5.60
N HIS A 29 8.23 5.26 4.71
CA HIS A 29 7.29 5.09 3.59
C HIS A 29 6.13 4.16 3.98
N PRO A 30 4.96 4.69 4.37
CA PRO A 30 3.88 3.89 4.94
C PRO A 30 3.25 2.91 3.95
N ILE A 31 3.17 3.25 2.67
CA ILE A 31 2.58 2.40 1.63
C ILE A 31 3.66 2.09 0.60
N ARG A 32 3.96 0.80 0.45
CA ARG A 32 4.93 0.30 -0.53
C ARG A 32 4.34 -0.75 -1.46
N GLN A 33 3.04 -0.99 -1.34
CA GLN A 33 2.29 -1.92 -2.15
C GLN A 33 1.47 -1.14 -3.17
N MET A 34 1.49 -1.62 -4.42
CA MET A 34 0.77 -1.03 -5.54
C MET A 34 0.06 -2.14 -6.30
N GLN A 35 -1.13 -1.88 -6.82
CA GLN A 35 -1.82 -2.78 -7.73
C GLN A 35 -2.09 -2.04 -9.04
N LEU A 36 -1.99 -2.77 -10.16
CA LEU A 36 -2.28 -2.18 -11.46
C LEU A 36 -3.78 -1.94 -11.62
N ALA A 37 -4.12 -0.84 -12.27
CA ALA A 37 -5.48 -0.48 -12.63
C ALA A 37 -5.57 -0.27 -14.15
N LYS A 38 -6.63 -0.78 -14.76
CA LYS A 38 -6.94 -0.58 -16.18
C LYS A 38 -8.31 0.07 -16.30
N PHE A 39 -8.42 1.07 -17.17
CA PHE A 39 -9.71 1.67 -17.49
C PHE A 39 -10.50 0.77 -18.45
N ASP A 40 -11.72 0.37 -18.08
CA ASP A 40 -12.58 -0.54 -18.87
C ASP A 40 -13.53 0.18 -19.83
N GLY A 41 -13.50 1.51 -19.86
CA GLY A 41 -14.42 2.36 -20.62
C GLY A 41 -15.43 3.10 -19.74
N THR A 42 -15.64 2.65 -18.50
CA THR A 42 -16.57 3.26 -17.54
C THR A 42 -15.90 3.59 -16.21
N HIS A 43 -15.03 2.72 -15.71
CA HIS A 43 -14.31 2.90 -14.46
C HIS A 43 -12.93 2.24 -14.49
N TRP A 44 -12.12 2.54 -13.48
CA TRP A 44 -10.83 1.89 -13.27
C TRP A 44 -11.06 0.56 -12.55
N VAL A 45 -10.65 -0.54 -13.18
CA VAL A 45 -10.72 -1.89 -12.63
C VAL A 45 -9.31 -2.35 -12.26
N LEU A 46 -9.16 -2.80 -11.01
CA LEU A 46 -7.90 -3.37 -10.52
C LEU A 46 -7.67 -4.74 -11.17
N PHE A 47 -6.42 -5.03 -11.53
CA PHE A 47 -6.06 -6.33 -12.09
C PHE A 47 -4.62 -6.72 -11.73
N GLY A 48 -4.36 -8.02 -11.77
CA GLY A 48 -3.07 -8.60 -11.38
C GLY A 48 -2.86 -8.61 -9.86
N ASP A 49 -1.73 -9.16 -9.44
CA ASP A 49 -1.35 -9.25 -8.03
C ASP A 49 -0.82 -7.92 -7.49
N VAL A 50 -0.86 -7.77 -6.16
CA VAL A 50 -0.26 -6.62 -5.48
C VAL A 50 1.26 -6.70 -5.59
N ILE A 51 1.86 -5.66 -6.17
CA ILE A 51 3.29 -5.51 -6.35
C ILE A 51 3.86 -4.76 -5.15
N THR A 52 4.88 -5.33 -4.51
CA THR A 52 5.60 -4.64 -3.43
C THR A 52 6.82 -3.94 -4.02
N GLY A 53 6.85 -2.61 -3.92
CA GLY A 53 8.01 -1.79 -4.28
C GLY A 53 9.20 -2.17 -3.40
N ALA A 54 10.28 -2.63 -4.02
CA ALA A 54 11.53 -2.94 -3.33
C ALA A 54 12.04 -1.72 -2.56
N GLY A 55 12.63 -1.98 -1.41
CA GLY A 55 13.08 -0.94 -0.51
C GLY A 55 13.69 -1.64 0.68
N ASN A 56 14.96 -1.33 0.86
CA ASN A 56 15.83 -1.81 1.91
C ASN A 56 15.24 -1.59 3.31
#